data_AF-A0A1I0KS27-F1
#
_entry.id   AF-A0A1I0KS27-F1
#
_cell.length_a   1.000
_cell.length_b   1.000
_cell.length_c   1.000
_cell.angle_alpha   90.00
_cell.angle_beta   90.00
_cell.angle_gamma   90.00
#
_symmetry.space_group_name_H-M   'P 1'
#
loop_
_entity.id
_entity.type
_entity.pdbx_description
1 polymer ?
#
loop_
_entity_poly.entity_id
_entity_poly.type
_entity_poly.pdbx_seq_one_letter_code
_entity_poly.pdbx_strand_id
1 'polypeptide(L)'
;MRKKDTRWGWRGAVLSVAVAMGCGDETDVRREPVGSFVLPRDAVPNDNAAVGPFCCTGSTLVVEDPQGQGTLGYLHFFFWEGQAYNLTDTESIAPDLYLGVSARRSLDTGLGDELLDRISFSGDELRPGASKRVRIGALEYIATLTHVETVLFKGAPHFLMSSLEVSVDVLSVTDTP
;
A
#
# COMPACT_ATOMS: atom_id res chain seq x y z
N MET A 1 -64.37 -36.18 1.54
CA MET A 1 -63.42 -37.24 1.15
C MET A 1 -62.01 -36.79 1.54
N ARG A 2 -61.36 -37.57 2.42
CA ARG A 2 -59.96 -37.41 2.85
C ARG A 2 -58.99 -37.79 1.74
N LYS A 3 -57.86 -37.10 1.66
CA LYS A 3 -56.48 -37.59 1.37
C LYS A 3 -55.60 -36.37 1.08
N LYS A 4 -54.33 -36.27 1.47
CA LYS A 4 -53.48 -36.85 2.51
C LYS A 4 -52.23 -35.97 2.47
N ASP A 5 -51.56 -35.83 3.60
CA ASP A 5 -50.31 -35.10 3.81
C ASP A 5 -49.24 -35.42 2.76
N THR A 6 -48.30 -34.50 2.53
CA THR A 6 -46.86 -34.77 2.75
C THR A 6 -46.11 -33.44 2.88
N ARG A 7 -45.75 -33.07 4.11
CA ARG A 7 -44.62 -32.16 4.39
C ARG A 7 -43.34 -32.89 3.99
N TRP A 8 -42.50 -32.27 3.16
CA TRP A 8 -41.11 -32.69 3.04
C TRP A 8 -40.19 -31.50 3.37
N GLY A 9 -39.56 -31.62 4.55
CA GLY A 9 -38.55 -30.69 5.01
C GLY A 9 -37.27 -30.90 4.23
N TRP A 10 -36.74 -29.81 3.67
CA TRP A 10 -35.36 -29.76 3.22
C TRP A 10 -34.50 -29.33 4.40
N ARG A 11 -34.02 -30.32 5.15
CA ARG A 11 -32.84 -30.17 6.00
C ARG A 11 -31.62 -30.24 5.08
N GLY A 12 -31.19 -29.09 4.56
CA GLY A 12 -29.86 -28.95 3.99
C GLY A 12 -28.84 -29.08 5.12
N ALA A 13 -28.10 -30.17 5.13
CA ALA A 13 -27.11 -30.47 6.14
C ALA A 13 -25.99 -29.40 6.12
N VAL A 14 -25.84 -28.71 7.26
CA VAL A 14 -24.65 -27.93 7.56
C VAL A 14 -23.52 -28.92 7.80
N LEU A 15 -22.58 -29.01 6.85
CA LEU A 15 -21.33 -29.73 7.10
C LEU A 15 -20.47 -28.83 8.00
N SER A 16 -20.60 -29.00 9.31
CA SER A 16 -19.66 -28.47 10.28
C SER A 16 -18.38 -29.30 10.21
N VAL A 17 -17.37 -28.79 9.52
CA VAL A 17 -16.01 -29.30 9.67
C VAL A 17 -15.48 -28.76 10.99
N ALA A 18 -15.57 -29.57 12.04
CA ALA A 18 -14.83 -29.34 13.27
C ALA A 18 -13.36 -29.70 13.02
N VAL A 19 -12.52 -28.69 12.80
CA VAL A 19 -11.07 -28.86 12.89
C VAL A 19 -10.68 -28.70 14.36
N ALA A 20 -10.05 -29.74 14.88
CA ALA A 20 -9.60 -29.82 16.26
C ALA A 20 -8.38 -28.92 16.51
N MET A 21 -8.42 -28.26 17.68
CA MET A 21 -7.30 -28.01 18.60
C MET A 21 -5.94 -27.64 17.98
N GLY A 22 -5.75 -26.33 17.78
CA GLY A 22 -4.45 -25.69 17.95
C GLY A 22 -4.56 -24.69 19.10
N CYS A 23 -3.90 -24.95 20.23
CA CYS A 23 -3.62 -23.90 21.19
C CYS A 23 -2.52 -23.01 20.59
N GLY A 24 -2.94 -21.87 20.06
CA GLY A 24 -2.11 -20.72 19.77
C GLY A 24 -3.03 -19.51 19.84
N ASP A 25 -2.70 -18.54 20.67
CA ASP A 25 -3.30 -17.20 20.60
C ASP A 25 -2.96 -16.63 19.21
N GLU A 26 -3.76 -16.96 18.21
CA GLU A 26 -3.72 -16.29 16.93
C GLU A 26 -4.53 -15.01 17.12
N THR A 27 -3.85 -13.94 17.53
CA THR A 27 -4.46 -12.60 17.61
C THR A 27 -5.10 -12.30 16.27
N ASP A 28 -6.41 -12.12 16.26
CA ASP A 28 -7.16 -11.83 15.04
C ASP A 28 -6.74 -10.43 14.53
N VAL A 29 -6.09 -10.39 13.38
CA VAL A 29 -5.60 -9.15 12.77
C VAL A 29 -6.69 -8.60 11.86
N ARG A 30 -7.42 -7.61 12.36
CA ARG A 30 -8.45 -6.91 11.58
C ARG A 30 -7.81 -5.88 10.65
N ARG A 31 -8.19 -5.95 9.37
CA ARG A 31 -7.80 -4.97 8.34
C ARG A 31 -9.03 -4.23 7.84
N GLU A 32 -9.00 -2.90 7.85
CA GLU A 32 -10.08 -2.09 7.29
C GLU A 32 -9.55 -1.13 6.23
N PRO A 33 -10.26 -0.92 5.11
CA PRO A 33 -9.84 0.05 4.10
C PRO A 33 -9.81 1.47 4.67
N VAL A 34 -8.68 2.16 4.50
CA VAL A 34 -8.53 3.59 4.76
C VAL A 34 -8.76 4.37 3.47
N GLY A 35 -8.12 3.95 2.37
CA GLY A 35 -8.28 4.60 1.07
C GLY A 35 -7.48 3.92 -0.03
N SER A 36 -7.78 4.31 -1.26
CA SER A 36 -7.09 3.89 -2.48
C SER A 36 -6.69 5.13 -3.26
N PHE A 37 -5.43 5.22 -3.64
CA PHE A 37 -4.82 6.41 -4.21
C PHE A 37 -3.99 6.07 -5.45
N VAL A 38 -3.72 7.06 -6.29
CA VAL A 38 -2.88 6.97 -7.49
C VAL A 38 -1.81 8.05 -7.43
N LEU A 39 -0.55 7.64 -7.49
CA LEU A 39 0.61 8.52 -7.41
C LEU A 39 1.27 8.69 -8.78
N PRO A 40 1.78 9.90 -9.12
CA PRO A 40 1.80 11.11 -8.28
C PRO A 40 0.49 11.91 -8.24
N ARG A 41 -0.56 11.47 -8.95
CA ARG A 41 -1.79 12.26 -9.21
C ARG A 41 -2.51 12.78 -7.97
N ASP A 42 -2.65 11.94 -6.95
CA ASP A 42 -3.39 12.23 -5.72
C ASP A 42 -2.48 12.81 -4.61
N ALA A 43 -1.18 12.98 -4.89
CA ALA A 43 -0.22 13.56 -3.96
C ALA A 43 -0.04 15.06 -4.20
N VAL A 44 0.34 15.79 -3.15
CA VAL A 44 0.75 17.19 -3.25
C VAL A 44 2.25 17.29 -3.50
N PRO A 45 2.70 18.16 -4.42
CA PRO A 45 4.13 18.40 -4.60
C PRO A 45 4.74 19.00 -3.34
N ASN A 46 5.97 18.61 -3.03
CA ASN A 46 6.67 19.11 -1.85
C ASN A 46 7.18 20.55 -2.01
N ASP A 47 7.51 20.99 -3.24
CA ASP A 47 7.92 22.37 -3.56
C ASP A 47 8.97 23.00 -2.63
N ASN A 48 10.01 22.23 -2.30
CA ASN A 48 11.08 22.58 -1.35
C ASN A 48 10.61 22.78 0.11
N ALA A 49 9.41 22.33 0.45
CA ALA A 49 8.87 22.30 1.79
C ALA A 49 8.69 20.86 2.29
N ALA A 50 8.59 20.72 3.61
CA ALA A 50 8.26 19.45 4.24
C ALA A 50 6.75 19.21 4.19
N VAL A 51 6.36 17.97 3.82
CA VAL A 51 5.01 17.43 3.97
C VAL A 51 5.13 16.20 4.86
N GLY A 52 4.69 16.33 6.12
CA GLY A 52 4.96 15.31 7.13
C GLY A 52 6.46 15.09 7.34
N PRO A 53 6.95 13.84 7.37
CA PRO A 53 8.37 13.53 7.54
C PRO A 53 9.19 13.69 6.24
N PHE A 54 8.55 13.97 5.11
CA PHE A 54 9.19 13.98 3.81
C PHE A 54 9.45 15.40 3.30
N CYS A 55 10.66 15.62 2.80
CA CYS A 55 11.13 16.85 2.15
C CYS A 55 12.12 16.41 1.06
N CYS A 56 12.43 17.19 0.03
CA CYS A 56 11.95 18.53 -0.34
C CYS A 56 11.48 18.57 -1.81
N THR A 57 11.98 17.64 -2.61
CA THR A 57 11.54 17.31 -3.97
C THR A 57 10.54 16.16 -3.92
N GLY A 58 9.82 15.93 -5.03
CA GLY A 58 8.82 14.85 -5.12
C GLY A 58 7.43 15.30 -4.71
N SER A 59 6.53 14.33 -4.53
CA SER A 59 5.15 14.52 -4.13
C SER A 59 4.82 13.63 -2.95
N THR A 60 4.12 14.16 -1.96
CA THR A 60 3.73 13.42 -0.76
C THR A 60 2.21 13.34 -0.67
N LEU A 61 1.70 12.12 -0.53
CA LEU A 61 0.32 11.85 -0.18
C LEU A 61 0.17 11.88 1.34
N VAL A 62 -0.87 12.56 1.81
CA VAL A 62 -1.29 12.53 3.22
C VAL A 62 -2.40 11.49 3.36
N VAL A 63 -2.20 10.49 4.21
CA VAL A 63 -3.21 9.50 4.52
C VAL A 63 -4.02 10.01 5.70
N GLU A 64 -5.26 10.40 5.47
CA GLU A 64 -6.17 10.90 6.51
C GLU A 64 -7.10 9.80 7.02
N ASP A 65 -7.54 9.95 8.27
CA ASP A 65 -8.60 9.13 8.82
C ASP A 65 -9.90 9.39 8.02
N PRO A 66 -10.59 8.36 7.52
CA PRO A 66 -11.85 8.52 6.78
C PRO A 66 -12.95 9.24 7.57
N GLN A 67 -12.87 9.24 8.90
CA GLN A 67 -13.78 9.93 9.82
C GLN A 67 -13.33 11.36 10.16
N GLY A 68 -12.23 11.85 9.56
CA GLY A 68 -11.72 13.21 9.74
C GLY A 68 -11.00 13.45 11.07
N GLN A 69 -10.51 12.40 11.73
CA GLN A 69 -9.85 12.50 13.04
C GLN A 69 -8.37 12.88 12.98
N GLY A 70 -7.82 13.09 11.78
CA GLY A 70 -6.46 13.58 11.57
C GLY A 70 -5.67 12.75 10.56
N THR A 71 -4.34 12.91 10.57
CA THR A 71 -3.42 12.19 9.69
C THR A 71 -3.01 10.86 10.32
N LEU A 72 -3.12 9.78 9.54
CA LEU A 72 -2.73 8.42 9.93
C LEU A 72 -1.30 8.06 9.48
N GLY A 73 -0.84 8.70 8.41
CA GLY A 73 0.49 8.47 7.83
C GLY A 73 0.72 9.27 6.56
N TYR A 74 1.87 9.04 5.94
CA TYR A 74 2.29 9.71 4.72
C TYR A 74 2.88 8.71 3.72
N LEU A 75 2.81 9.03 2.44
CA LEU A 75 3.51 8.28 1.40
C LEU A 75 4.19 9.25 0.43
N HIS A 76 5.50 9.10 0.27
CA HIS A 76 6.31 9.92 -0.61
C HIS A 76 6.64 9.23 -1.93
N PHE A 77 6.35 9.94 -3.02
CA PHE A 77 6.59 9.57 -4.41
C PHE A 77 7.58 10.57 -5.02
N PHE A 78 8.79 10.21 -5.40
CA PHE A 78 9.43 8.90 -5.41
C PHE A 78 10.93 9.08 -5.19
N PHE A 79 11.58 8.05 -4.65
CA PHE A 79 13.01 8.01 -4.45
C PHE A 79 13.66 6.88 -5.25
N TRP A 80 14.99 6.92 -5.35
CA TRP A 80 15.83 5.85 -5.90
C TRP A 80 17.20 5.88 -5.19
N GLU A 81 17.93 4.76 -5.19
CA GLU A 81 19.27 4.66 -4.59
C GLU A 81 20.38 4.56 -5.64
N GLY A 82 20.13 3.87 -6.76
CA GLY A 82 21.11 3.70 -7.82
C GLY A 82 21.41 4.99 -8.59
N GLN A 83 22.38 4.94 -9.50
CA GLN A 83 22.73 6.12 -10.29
C GLN A 83 21.64 6.39 -11.34
N ALA A 84 20.99 7.56 -11.26
CA ALA A 84 20.12 8.07 -12.32
C ALA A 84 20.92 8.73 -13.44
N TYR A 85 20.37 8.72 -14.66
CA TYR A 85 20.98 9.30 -15.85
C TYR A 85 19.96 10.14 -16.63
N ASN A 86 20.40 11.26 -17.20
CA ASN A 86 19.61 12.01 -18.15
C ASN A 86 19.79 11.41 -19.54
N LEU A 87 18.69 11.06 -20.21
CA LEU A 87 18.68 10.66 -21.61
C LEU A 87 18.56 11.88 -22.52
N THR A 88 17.74 12.84 -22.11
CA THR A 88 17.51 14.12 -22.78
C THR A 88 17.40 15.23 -21.72
N ASP A 89 17.12 16.46 -22.15
CA ASP A 89 16.89 17.59 -21.23
C ASP A 89 15.61 17.42 -20.39
N THR A 90 14.70 16.53 -20.79
CA THR A 90 13.40 16.31 -20.14
C THR A 90 13.17 14.89 -19.68
N GLU A 91 14.07 13.95 -19.99
CA GLU A 91 13.92 12.53 -19.66
C GLU A 91 15.11 12.04 -18.85
N SER A 92 14.78 11.43 -17.72
CA SER A 92 15.74 10.79 -16.83
C SER A 92 15.33 9.34 -16.58
N ILE A 93 16.33 8.50 -16.38
CA ILE A 93 16.17 7.09 -16.06
C ILE A 93 16.84 6.73 -14.74
N ALA A 94 16.26 5.79 -14.01
CA ALA A 94 16.83 5.25 -12.78
C ALA A 94 16.72 3.71 -12.75
N PRO A 95 17.60 3.01 -12.01
CA PRO A 95 17.64 1.55 -12.01
C PRO A 95 16.70 0.91 -10.99
N ASP A 96 16.23 1.68 -10.02
CA ASP A 96 15.39 1.22 -8.92
C ASP A 96 14.45 2.33 -8.43
N LEU A 97 13.40 1.93 -7.74
CA LEU A 97 12.39 2.81 -7.18
C LEU A 97 12.17 2.42 -5.73
N TYR A 98 11.99 3.41 -4.85
CA TYR A 98 11.26 3.17 -3.63
C TYR A 98 10.30 4.29 -3.26
N LEU A 99 9.21 3.89 -2.61
CA LEU A 99 8.24 4.79 -1.99
C LEU A 99 8.60 4.91 -0.52
N GLY A 100 8.74 6.13 -0.02
CA GLY A 100 8.82 6.36 1.42
C GLY A 100 7.43 6.23 2.03
N VAL A 101 7.28 5.46 3.09
CA VAL A 101 6.00 5.36 3.82
C VAL A 101 6.22 5.73 5.27
N SER A 102 5.19 6.31 5.88
CA SER A 102 5.17 6.57 7.30
C SER A 102 3.80 6.25 7.88
N ALA A 103 3.78 5.74 9.09
CA ALA A 103 2.53 5.52 9.80
C ALA A 103 2.72 5.69 11.29
N ARG A 104 1.64 6.07 11.96
CA ARG A 104 1.59 6.07 13.41
C ARG A 104 1.64 4.65 13.97
N ARG A 105 2.33 4.48 15.11
CA ARG A 105 2.38 3.19 15.82
C ARG A 105 0.99 2.65 16.18
N SER A 106 0.08 3.53 16.56
CA SER A 106 -1.32 3.26 16.92
C SER A 106 -2.24 4.32 16.32
N LEU A 107 -3.50 3.95 16.03
CA LEU A 107 -4.54 4.84 15.51
C LEU A 107 -5.26 5.62 16.63
N ASP A 108 -4.55 5.95 17.71
CA ASP A 108 -5.11 6.69 18.83
C ASP A 108 -5.15 8.20 18.56
N THR A 109 -5.91 8.97 19.33
CA THR A 109 -6.06 10.42 19.15
C THR A 109 -4.84 11.24 19.63
N GLY A 110 -3.76 10.57 20.06
CA GLY A 110 -2.57 11.21 20.62
C GLY A 110 -1.56 11.75 19.60
N LEU A 111 -0.51 12.40 20.11
CA LEU A 111 0.74 12.66 19.38
C LEU A 111 1.63 11.42 19.56
N GLY A 112 1.40 10.39 18.76
CA GLY A 112 2.19 9.15 18.80
C GLY A 112 3.50 9.24 18.02
N ASP A 113 4.38 8.26 18.22
CA ASP A 113 5.57 8.09 17.39
C ASP A 113 5.19 7.78 15.94
N GLU A 114 5.71 8.57 15.01
CA GLU A 114 5.67 8.29 13.57
C GLU A 114 6.79 7.30 13.23
N LEU A 115 6.42 6.19 12.61
CA LEU A 115 7.37 5.21 12.09
C LEU A 115 7.63 5.50 10.61
N LEU A 116 8.84 5.19 10.15
CA LEU A 116 9.24 5.31 8.74
C LEU A 116 9.68 3.96 8.19
N ASP A 117 9.30 3.67 6.94
CA ASP A 117 9.81 2.53 6.17
C ASP A 117 9.74 2.86 4.67
N ARG A 118 10.00 1.87 3.81
CA ARG A 118 9.97 2.01 2.37
C ARG A 118 9.39 0.78 1.66
N ILE A 119 8.80 1.01 0.50
CA ILE A 119 8.44 -0.04 -0.47
C ILE A 119 9.38 0.06 -1.66
N SER A 120 10.32 -0.88 -1.78
CA SER A 120 11.35 -0.86 -2.84
C SER A 120 11.03 -1.83 -3.97
N PHE A 121 11.20 -1.40 -5.21
CA PHE A 121 11.15 -2.21 -6.42
C PHE A 121 12.51 -2.14 -7.13
N SER A 122 13.15 -3.28 -7.34
CA SER A 122 14.36 -3.37 -8.14
C SER A 122 14.03 -3.32 -9.64
N GLY A 123 15.02 -2.99 -10.49
CA GLY A 123 14.80 -2.82 -11.94
C GLY A 123 14.17 -4.02 -12.66
N ASP A 124 14.39 -5.25 -12.18
CA ASP A 124 13.76 -6.48 -12.69
C ASP A 124 12.30 -6.68 -12.24
N GLU A 125 11.88 -5.97 -11.19
CA GLU A 125 10.51 -5.95 -10.68
C GLU A 125 9.67 -4.82 -11.30
N LEU A 126 10.30 -3.83 -11.95
CA LEU A 126 9.64 -2.67 -12.55
C LEU A 126 8.83 -3.05 -13.80
N ARG A 127 7.63 -3.57 -13.58
CA ARG A 127 6.66 -3.86 -14.62
C ARG A 127 5.24 -3.57 -14.14
N PRO A 128 4.31 -3.18 -15.04
CA PRO A 128 2.91 -3.01 -14.68
C PRO A 128 2.34 -4.27 -14.00
N GLY A 129 1.59 -4.07 -12.92
CA GLY A 129 1.02 -5.12 -12.08
C GLY A 129 1.96 -5.68 -11.01
N ALA A 130 3.25 -5.30 -10.97
CA ALA A 130 4.09 -5.64 -9.84
C ALA A 130 3.55 -4.97 -8.56
N SER A 131 3.43 -5.75 -7.50
CA SER A 131 2.80 -5.31 -6.25
C SER A 131 3.60 -5.74 -5.05
N LYS A 132 3.74 -4.84 -4.07
CA LYS A 132 4.40 -5.09 -2.79
C LYS A 132 3.57 -4.52 -1.67
N ARG A 133 3.69 -5.16 -0.51
CA ARG A 133 3.03 -4.72 0.72
C ARG A 133 4.04 -4.49 1.83
N VAL A 134 3.76 -3.49 2.66
CA VAL A 134 4.49 -3.25 3.90
C VAL A 134 3.51 -2.89 4.99
N ARG A 135 3.65 -3.51 6.16
CA ARG A 135 2.93 -3.13 7.38
C ARG A 135 3.87 -2.31 8.24
N ILE A 136 3.45 -1.11 8.60
CA ILE A 136 4.20 -0.21 9.47
C ILE A 136 3.24 0.41 10.49
N GLY A 137 3.56 0.24 11.77
CA GLY A 137 2.67 0.66 12.85
C GLY A 137 1.27 0.09 12.68
N ALA A 138 0.29 0.98 12.63
CA ALA A 138 -1.11 0.62 12.48
C ALA A 138 -1.64 0.72 11.03
N LEU A 139 -0.76 0.85 10.03
CA LEU A 139 -1.14 0.84 8.62
C LEU A 139 -0.46 -0.30 7.85
N GLU A 140 -1.14 -0.78 6.83
CA GLU A 140 -0.60 -1.66 5.79
C GLU A 140 -0.78 -0.97 4.44
N TYR A 141 0.32 -0.78 3.73
CA TYR A 141 0.35 -0.19 2.39
C TYR A 141 0.52 -1.29 1.36
N ILE A 142 -0.26 -1.25 0.29
CA ILE A 142 -0.16 -2.16 -0.84
C ILE A 142 0.06 -1.30 -2.08
N ALA A 143 1.31 -1.22 -2.54
CA ALA A 143 1.68 -0.45 -3.72
C ALA A 143 1.74 -1.36 -4.94
N THR A 144 1.06 -0.96 -6.02
CA THR A 144 1.00 -1.66 -7.29
C THR A 144 1.38 -0.73 -8.42
N LEU A 145 2.41 -1.09 -9.20
CA LEU A 145 2.82 -0.32 -10.37
C LEU A 145 1.72 -0.39 -11.43
N THR A 146 1.04 0.72 -11.73
CA THR A 146 -0.01 0.76 -12.76
C THR A 146 0.57 1.12 -14.12
N HIS A 147 1.60 1.97 -14.14
CA HIS A 147 2.33 2.33 -15.34
C HIS A 147 3.82 2.48 -15.04
N VAL A 148 4.66 1.91 -15.90
CA VAL A 148 6.12 2.09 -15.88
C VAL A 148 6.66 1.67 -17.24
N GLU A 149 7.47 2.53 -17.85
CA GLU A 149 8.22 2.22 -19.06
C GLU A 149 9.67 1.92 -18.69
N THR A 150 10.17 0.78 -19.17
CA THR A 150 11.55 0.35 -18.93
C THR A 150 12.39 0.41 -20.20
N VAL A 151 13.63 0.85 -20.07
CA VAL A 151 14.64 0.87 -21.12
C VAL A 151 15.88 0.09 -20.70
N LEU A 152 16.58 -0.49 -21.67
CA LEU A 152 17.87 -1.12 -21.42
C LEU A 152 18.98 -0.08 -21.59
N PHE A 153 19.65 0.28 -20.50
CA PHE A 153 20.76 1.23 -20.51
C PHE A 153 22.04 0.52 -20.05
N LYS A 154 23.07 0.54 -20.90
CA LYS A 154 24.37 -0.15 -20.66
C LYS A 154 24.21 -1.63 -20.25
N GLY A 155 23.20 -2.31 -20.77
CA GLY A 155 22.94 -3.73 -20.49
C GLY A 155 22.17 -4.00 -19.19
N ALA A 156 21.70 -2.97 -18.48
CA ALA A 156 20.89 -3.12 -17.27
C ALA A 156 19.50 -2.43 -17.43
N PRO A 157 18.43 -3.00 -16.86
CA PRO A 157 17.11 -2.39 -16.90
C PRO A 157 17.07 -1.11 -16.07
N HIS A 158 16.49 -0.07 -16.64
CA HIS A 158 16.16 1.18 -15.97
C HIS A 158 14.71 1.54 -16.32
N PHE A 159 14.05 2.37 -15.52
CA PHE A 159 12.75 2.93 -15.87
C PHE A 159 12.85 4.40 -16.26
N LEU A 160 11.96 4.84 -17.14
CA LEU A 160 11.73 6.26 -17.43
C LEU A 160 11.00 6.89 -16.25
N MET A 161 11.66 7.81 -15.55
CA MET A 161 11.15 8.38 -14.30
C MET A 161 9.82 9.13 -14.49
N SER A 162 9.59 9.71 -15.67
CA SER A 162 8.35 10.41 -16.04
C SER A 162 7.16 9.49 -16.33
N SER A 163 7.39 8.19 -16.53
CA SER A 163 6.35 7.21 -16.86
C SER A 163 5.71 6.53 -15.65
N LEU A 164 6.26 6.76 -14.45
CA LEU A 164 5.87 6.00 -13.28
C LEU A 164 4.50 6.45 -12.75
N GLU A 165 3.58 5.49 -12.65
CA GLU A 165 2.32 5.63 -11.93
C GLU A 165 2.13 4.43 -11.00
N VAL A 166 1.70 4.70 -9.76
CA VAL A 166 1.52 3.68 -8.74
C VAL A 166 0.16 3.83 -8.08
N SER A 167 -0.62 2.75 -8.06
CA SER A 167 -1.80 2.66 -7.21
C SER A 167 -1.41 2.17 -5.82
N VAL A 168 -1.91 2.81 -4.77
CA VAL A 168 -1.66 2.42 -3.39
C VAL A 168 -2.98 2.25 -2.67
N ASP A 169 -3.22 1.03 -2.19
CA ASP A 169 -4.28 0.76 -1.22
C ASP A 169 -3.69 0.84 0.19
N VAL A 170 -4.39 1.54 1.08
CA VAL A 170 -4.00 1.70 2.49
C VAL A 170 -5.06 1.06 3.37
N LEU A 171 -4.62 0.19 4.26
CA LEU A 171 -5.45 -0.49 5.24
C LEU A 171 -5.03 -0.08 6.65
N SER A 172 -5.99 0.14 7.54
CA SER A 172 -5.74 0.17 8.96
C SER A 172 -5.57 -1.26 9.48
N VAL A 173 -4.68 -1.45 10.44
CA VAL A 173 -4.42 -2.75 11.06
C VAL A 173 -4.57 -2.62 12.56
N THR A 174 -5.52 -3.38 13.12
CA THR A 174 -5.73 -3.48 14.56
C THR A 174 -5.47 -4.91 14.99
N ASP A 175 -4.52 -5.09 15.90
CA ASP A 175 -4.32 -6.38 16.56
C ASP A 175 -5.39 -6.51 17.65
N THR A 176 -6.29 -7.49 17.51
CA THR A 176 -7.33 -7.75 18.51
C THR A 176 -6.71 -8.61 19.62
N PRO A 177 -6.82 -8.21 20.91
CA PRO A 177 -6.32 -8.99 22.03
C PRO A 177 -7.10 -10.28 22.26
#